data_AF-A0A1Y1R4X9-F1
#
_entry.id   AF-A0A1Y1R4X9-F1
#
_cell.length_a   1.000
_cell.length_b   1.000
_cell.length_c   1.000
_cell.angle_alpha   90.00
_cell.angle_beta   90.00
_cell.angle_gamma   90.00
#
_symmetry.space_group_name_H-M   'P 1'
#
loop_
_entity.id
_entity.type
_entity.pdbx_description
1 polymer ?
#
loop_
_entity_poly.entity_id
_entity_poly.type
_entity_poly.pdbx_seq_one_letter_code
_entity_poly.pdbx_strand_id
1 'polypeptide(L)'
;MQGLLEEILEASPLIRNSVKIVYGTGITAQRLVAARPDKIFFTGSCATGRKLLKQAPDMLIPVDVELGGKDQMIVFEDVNLKRTTAGAVWGALTNAGQSCTSVERLYVHDSIYDEFVTELKAQFDALVVNAGDKGDADIGGCRETSING
;
A
#
# COMPACT_ATOMS: atom_id res chain seq x y z
N MET A 1 -24.45 -4.51 -8.16
CA MET A 1 -23.75 -3.29 -7.73
C MET A 1 -23.04 -2.75 -8.95
N GLN A 2 -23.36 -1.54 -9.39
CA GLN A 2 -22.63 -0.86 -10.46
C GLN A 2 -21.78 0.20 -9.77
N GLY A 3 -20.45 0.07 -9.85
CA GLY A 3 -19.51 1.01 -9.27
C GLY A 3 -19.02 2.02 -10.30
N LEU A 4 -18.19 2.96 -9.84
CA LEU A 4 -17.59 3.99 -10.69
C LEU A 4 -16.79 3.40 -11.86
N LEU A 5 -16.14 2.26 -11.67
CA LEU A 5 -15.37 1.63 -12.73
C LEU A 5 -16.29 1.15 -13.85
N GLU A 6 -17.40 0.48 -13.53
CA GLU A 6 -18.38 0.07 -14.53
C GLU A 6 -18.91 1.26 -15.34
N GLU A 7 -19.19 2.39 -14.68
CA GLU A 7 -19.60 3.64 -15.35
C GLU A 7 -18.51 4.16 -16.32
N ILE A 8 -17.24 4.12 -15.91
CA ILE A 8 -16.11 4.52 -16.77
C ILE A 8 -15.99 3.60 -17.98
N LEU A 9 -16.22 2.28 -17.82
CA LEU A 9 -16.11 1.33 -18.94
C LEU A 9 -17.22 1.53 -19.99
N GLU A 10 -18.39 2.04 -19.59
CA GLU A 10 -19.49 2.36 -20.53
C GLU A 10 -19.14 3.50 -21.50
N ALA A 11 -18.13 4.33 -21.17
CA ALA A 11 -17.68 5.41 -22.04
C ALA A 11 -17.12 4.91 -23.40
N SER A 12 -16.77 3.62 -23.51
CA SER A 12 -16.28 3.03 -24.76
C SER A 12 -16.74 1.59 -24.94
N PRO A 13 -17.49 1.27 -26.03
CA PRO A 13 -17.91 -0.09 -26.34
C PRO A 13 -16.73 -1.08 -26.47
N LEU A 14 -15.57 -0.60 -26.95
CA LEU A 14 -14.36 -1.41 -27.06
C LEU A 14 -13.89 -1.89 -25.68
N ILE A 15 -13.83 -0.96 -24.71
CA ILE A 15 -13.37 -1.24 -23.35
C ILE A 15 -14.39 -2.11 -22.61
N ARG A 16 -15.69 -1.77 -22.70
CA ARG A 16 -16.81 -2.54 -22.12
C ARG A 16 -16.81 -4.01 -22.54
N ASN A 17 -16.47 -4.28 -23.80
CA ASN A 17 -16.41 -5.65 -24.33
C ASN A 17 -15.12 -6.39 -23.93
N SER A 18 -14.05 -5.68 -23.61
CA SER A 18 -12.71 -6.25 -23.35
C SER A 18 -12.38 -6.41 -21.87
N VAL A 19 -12.99 -5.61 -20.98
CA VAL A 19 -12.73 -5.62 -19.54
C VAL A 19 -13.96 -6.13 -18.79
N LYS A 20 -13.75 -7.05 -17.85
CA LYS A 20 -14.79 -7.56 -16.94
C LYS A 20 -14.35 -7.37 -15.50
N ILE A 21 -15.23 -6.77 -14.70
CA ILE A 21 -15.01 -6.55 -13.27
C ILE A 21 -15.75 -7.63 -12.50
N VAL A 22 -15.07 -8.26 -11.55
CA VAL A 22 -15.65 -9.30 -10.70
C VAL A 22 -15.32 -8.98 -9.25
N TYR A 23 -16.34 -8.66 -8.48
CA TYR A 23 -16.22 -8.48 -7.03
C TYR A 23 -16.24 -9.83 -6.31
N GLY A 24 -15.38 -10.00 -5.32
CA GLY A 24 -15.33 -11.23 -4.55
C GLY A 24 -14.19 -11.28 -3.55
N THR A 25 -13.99 -12.46 -2.97
CA THR A 25 -12.94 -12.75 -2.00
C THR A 25 -11.85 -13.63 -2.62
N GLY A 26 -10.94 -14.15 -1.79
CA GLY A 26 -9.95 -15.13 -2.23
C GLY A 26 -10.54 -16.37 -2.92
N ILE A 27 -11.77 -16.76 -2.61
CA ILE A 27 -12.47 -17.88 -3.27
C ILE A 27 -12.73 -17.55 -4.75
N THR A 28 -13.20 -16.34 -5.03
CA THR A 28 -13.42 -15.88 -6.40
C THR A 28 -12.11 -15.85 -7.18
N ALA A 29 -11.06 -15.32 -6.57
CA ALA A 29 -9.72 -15.30 -7.16
C ALA A 29 -9.21 -16.71 -7.51
N GLN A 30 -9.39 -17.70 -6.61
CA GLN A 30 -9.00 -19.09 -6.87
C GLN A 30 -9.73 -19.69 -8.08
N ARG A 31 -11.02 -19.40 -8.24
CA ARG A 31 -11.80 -19.87 -9.40
C ARG A 31 -11.31 -19.24 -10.70
N LEU A 32 -10.96 -17.95 -10.67
CA LEU A 32 -10.39 -17.26 -11.84
C LEU A 32 -9.04 -17.87 -12.24
N VAL A 33 -8.17 -18.16 -11.26
CA VAL A 33 -6.89 -18.83 -11.52
C VAL A 33 -7.10 -20.24 -12.08
N ALA A 34 -8.07 -21.00 -11.55
CA ALA A 34 -8.41 -22.34 -12.04
C ALA A 34 -8.95 -22.35 -13.48
N ALA A 35 -9.47 -21.23 -13.96
CA ALA A 35 -9.89 -21.05 -15.36
C ALA A 35 -8.71 -20.88 -16.33
N ARG A 36 -7.46 -20.92 -15.84
CA ARG A 36 -6.22 -20.86 -16.63
C ARG A 36 -6.10 -19.61 -17.53
N PRO A 37 -6.09 -18.41 -16.94
CA PRO A 37 -5.82 -17.20 -17.71
C PRO A 37 -4.40 -17.24 -18.31
N ASP A 38 -4.20 -16.53 -19.42
CA ASP A 38 -2.89 -16.43 -20.07
C ASP A 38 -1.84 -15.70 -19.24
N LYS A 39 -2.26 -14.87 -18.28
CA LYS A 39 -1.38 -14.14 -17.36
C LYS A 39 -2.12 -13.72 -16.09
N ILE A 40 -1.40 -13.62 -14.98
CA ILE A 40 -1.88 -13.06 -13.71
C ILE A 40 -1.02 -11.86 -13.32
N PHE A 41 -1.66 -10.73 -13.01
CA PHE A 41 -1.05 -9.59 -12.33
C PHE A 41 -1.69 -9.46 -10.95
N PHE A 42 -0.88 -9.45 -9.90
CA PHE A 42 -1.38 -9.41 -8.53
C PHE A 42 -0.66 -8.35 -7.70
N THR A 43 -1.42 -7.47 -7.05
CA THR A 43 -0.92 -6.55 -6.03
C THR A 43 -1.56 -6.89 -4.69
N GLY A 44 -0.75 -7.09 -3.65
CA GLY A 44 -1.26 -7.40 -2.32
C GLY A 44 -0.22 -7.98 -1.36
N SER A 45 -0.67 -8.84 -0.45
CA SER A 45 0.20 -9.36 0.61
C SER A 45 1.19 -10.41 0.10
N CYS A 46 2.39 -10.43 0.69
CA CYS A 46 3.39 -11.47 0.44
C CYS A 46 2.88 -12.89 0.69
N ALA A 47 1.96 -13.05 1.65
CA ALA A 47 1.35 -14.34 1.95
C ALA A 47 0.50 -14.87 0.77
N THR A 48 -0.30 -14.02 0.14
CA THR A 48 -1.12 -14.39 -1.02
C THR A 48 -0.26 -14.52 -2.28
N GLY A 49 0.69 -13.61 -2.51
CA GLY A 49 1.63 -13.68 -3.63
C GLY A 49 2.40 -15.01 -3.64
N ARG A 50 2.90 -15.47 -2.48
CA ARG A 50 3.56 -16.78 -2.36
C ARG A 50 2.65 -17.97 -2.73
N LYS A 51 1.35 -17.89 -2.47
CA LYS A 51 0.41 -18.96 -2.87
C LYS A 51 0.27 -19.00 -4.40
N LEU A 52 0.12 -17.84 -5.04
CA LEU A 52 0.04 -17.74 -6.50
C LEU A 52 1.31 -18.24 -7.18
N LEU A 53 2.49 -17.82 -6.71
CA LEU A 53 3.78 -18.24 -7.25
C LEU A 53 4.06 -19.73 -7.10
N LYS A 54 3.40 -20.43 -6.17
CA LYS A 54 3.47 -21.89 -6.03
C LYS A 54 2.50 -22.62 -6.96
N GLN A 55 1.31 -22.07 -7.17
CA GLN A 55 0.23 -22.74 -7.92
C GLN A 55 0.32 -22.49 -9.43
N ALA A 56 0.65 -21.28 -9.86
CA ALA A 56 0.65 -20.89 -11.26
C ALA A 56 1.61 -21.70 -12.17
N PRO A 57 2.81 -22.11 -11.72
CA PRO A 57 3.73 -22.90 -12.53
C PRO A 57 3.16 -24.24 -13.01
N ASP A 58 2.33 -24.91 -12.19
CA ASP A 58 1.69 -26.19 -12.56
C ASP A 58 0.74 -26.04 -13.77
N MET A 59 0.29 -24.82 -14.04
CA MET A 59 -0.57 -24.47 -15.17
C MET A 59 0.16 -23.69 -16.27
N LEU A 60 1.48 -23.49 -16.13
CA LEU A 60 2.32 -22.67 -17.02
C LEU A 60 1.82 -21.23 -17.18
N ILE A 61 1.22 -20.66 -16.13
CA ILE A 61 0.70 -19.29 -16.15
C ILE A 61 1.80 -18.31 -15.70
N PRO A 62 2.22 -17.34 -16.53
CA PRO A 62 3.08 -16.24 -16.11
C PRO A 62 2.41 -15.38 -15.03
N VAL A 63 3.17 -14.98 -14.01
CA VAL A 63 2.67 -14.15 -12.90
C VAL A 63 3.61 -12.99 -12.62
N ASP A 64 3.07 -11.78 -12.58
CA ASP A 64 3.74 -10.60 -12.03
C ASP A 64 3.11 -10.26 -10.67
N VAL A 65 3.95 -10.03 -9.66
CA VAL A 65 3.48 -9.75 -8.29
C VAL A 65 4.12 -8.47 -7.74
N GLU A 66 3.28 -7.57 -7.26
CA GLU A 66 3.66 -6.34 -6.54
C GLU A 66 3.26 -6.51 -5.07
N LEU A 67 4.24 -6.76 -4.21
CA LEU A 67 4.02 -7.18 -2.83
C LEU A 67 4.51 -6.12 -1.85
N GLY A 68 3.97 -6.14 -0.62
CA GLY A 68 4.38 -5.20 0.43
C GLY A 68 5.88 -5.23 0.71
N GLY A 69 6.47 -4.04 0.84
CA GLY A 69 7.85 -3.80 1.26
C GLY A 69 7.97 -3.57 2.76
N LYS A 70 9.19 -3.27 3.21
CA LYS A 70 9.46 -2.77 4.57
C LYS A 70 10.56 -1.74 4.48
N ASP A 71 10.20 -0.59 3.95
CA ASP A 71 11.15 0.37 3.42
C ASP A 71 11.89 1.08 4.54
N GLN A 72 13.21 1.20 4.35
CA GLN A 72 14.14 1.79 5.30
C GLN A 72 14.52 3.21 4.86
N MET A 73 14.70 4.08 5.84
CA MET A 73 15.31 5.39 5.67
C MET A 73 16.57 5.46 6.55
N ILE A 74 17.70 5.78 5.93
CA ILE A 74 19.02 5.90 6.60
C ILE A 74 19.36 7.39 6.70
N VAL A 75 19.73 7.85 7.89
CA VAL A 75 19.94 9.25 8.24
C VAL A 75 21.37 9.43 8.74
N PHE A 76 22.16 10.20 8.01
CA PHE A 76 23.56 10.53 8.33
C PHE A 76 23.66 11.78 9.21
N GLU A 77 24.82 12.03 9.84
CA GLU A 77 25.00 13.14 10.78
C GLU A 77 24.95 14.55 10.15
N ASP A 78 25.13 14.65 8.83
CA ASP A 78 25.23 15.92 8.10
C ASP A 78 23.88 16.44 7.58
N VAL A 79 22.78 15.76 7.91
CA VAL A 79 21.46 16.11 7.42
C VAL A 79 20.91 17.39 8.07
N ASN A 80 19.99 18.05 7.35
CA ASN A 80 19.13 19.03 7.99
C ASN A 80 18.06 18.32 8.83
N LEU A 81 18.17 18.37 10.16
CA LEU A 81 17.28 17.63 11.07
C LEU A 81 15.80 17.88 10.80
N LYS A 82 15.36 19.14 10.80
CA LYS A 82 13.94 19.50 10.63
C LYS A 82 13.35 19.04 9.30
N ARG A 83 14.10 19.18 8.21
CA ARG A 83 13.65 18.72 6.89
C ARG A 83 13.58 17.19 6.84
N THR A 84 14.57 16.53 7.41
CA THR A 84 14.66 15.06 7.39
C THR A 84 13.55 14.43 8.24
N THR A 85 13.27 14.94 9.43
CA THR A 85 12.18 14.45 10.28
C THR A 85 10.82 14.70 9.66
N ALA A 86 10.58 15.88 9.05
CA ALA A 86 9.34 16.15 8.30
C ALA A 86 9.18 15.17 7.12
N GLY A 87 10.26 14.89 6.39
CA GLY A 87 10.26 13.88 5.32
C GLY A 87 10.01 12.46 5.85
N ALA A 88 10.56 12.11 7.01
CA ALA A 88 10.34 10.82 7.65
C ALA A 88 8.87 10.65 8.08
N VAL A 89 8.25 11.68 8.67
CA VAL A 89 6.82 11.68 9.04
C VAL A 89 5.94 11.52 7.80
N TRP A 90 6.16 12.34 6.77
CA TRP A 90 5.39 12.25 5.53
C TRP A 90 5.56 10.89 4.85
N GLY A 91 6.80 10.41 4.74
CA GLY A 91 7.10 9.10 4.14
C GLY A 91 6.50 7.94 4.92
N ALA A 92 6.45 8.02 6.25
CA ALA A 92 5.84 6.99 7.09
C ALA A 92 4.31 7.02 7.03
N LEU A 93 3.70 8.21 7.01
CA LEU A 93 2.27 8.38 7.28
C LEU A 93 1.41 8.81 6.09
N THR A 94 1.99 8.99 4.90
CA THR A 94 1.20 9.21 3.68
C THR A 94 0.15 8.12 3.53
N ASN A 95 -1.11 8.52 3.28
CA ASN A 95 -2.28 7.61 3.28
C ASN A 95 -2.45 6.82 4.60
N ALA A 96 -2.16 7.46 5.74
CA ALA A 96 -2.12 6.83 7.06
C ALA A 96 -1.18 5.61 7.13
N GLY A 97 -0.09 5.63 6.36
CA GLY A 97 0.86 4.51 6.26
C GLY A 97 0.36 3.32 5.43
N GLN A 98 -0.80 3.44 4.76
CA GLN A 98 -1.35 2.41 3.88
C GLN A 98 -0.78 2.55 2.46
N SER A 99 0.54 2.69 2.35
CA SER A 99 1.29 2.66 1.09
C SER A 99 2.34 1.54 1.13
N CYS A 100 2.56 0.86 0.01
CA CYS A 100 3.64 -0.13 -0.07
C CYS A 100 5.04 0.48 0.10
N THR A 101 5.15 1.79 -0.12
CA THR A 101 6.38 2.58 -0.04
C THR A 101 6.54 3.35 1.27
N SER A 102 5.70 3.08 2.26
CA SER A 102 5.75 3.79 3.54
C SER A 102 7.06 3.47 4.27
N VAL A 103 7.69 4.51 4.84
CA VAL A 103 8.89 4.33 5.68
C VAL A 103 8.48 3.59 6.95
N GLU A 104 9.01 2.38 7.14
CA GLU A 104 8.71 1.53 8.30
C GLU A 104 9.87 1.44 9.29
N ARG A 105 11.09 1.81 8.87
CA ARG A 105 12.29 1.75 9.71
C ARG A 105 13.21 2.94 9.46
N LEU A 106 13.66 3.56 10.55
CA LEU A 106 14.65 4.64 10.53
C LEU A 106 15.96 4.14 11.14
N TYR A 107 17.06 4.27 10.42
CA TYR A 107 18.42 4.07 10.92
C TYR A 107 19.10 5.42 10.98
N VAL A 108 19.43 5.88 12.19
CA VAL A 108 19.93 7.23 12.42
C VAL A 108 21.35 7.14 12.96
N HIS A 109 22.24 7.98 12.45
CA HIS A 109 23.60 8.07 12.94
C HIS A 109 23.62 8.42 14.44
N ASP A 110 24.43 7.70 15.21
CA ASP A 110 24.46 7.76 16.67
C ASP A 110 24.65 9.18 17.21
N SER A 111 25.52 9.97 16.56
CA SER A 111 25.85 11.33 16.98
C SER A 111 24.69 12.33 16.92
N ILE A 112 23.61 12.04 16.18
CA ILE A 112 22.43 12.91 16.06
C ILE A 112 21.14 12.24 16.53
N TYR A 113 21.23 11.03 17.10
CA TYR A 113 20.07 10.20 17.40
C TYR A 113 19.06 10.91 18.33
N ASP A 114 19.53 11.46 19.44
CA ASP A 114 18.66 12.08 20.45
C ASP A 114 17.98 13.35 19.91
N GLU A 115 18.73 14.17 19.17
CA GLU A 115 18.20 15.38 18.53
C GLU A 115 17.17 15.03 17.45
N PHE A 116 17.45 14.01 16.63
CA PHE A 116 16.54 13.52 15.61
C PHE A 116 15.25 12.99 16.22
N VAL A 117 15.32 12.16 17.27
CA VAL A 117 14.13 11.62 17.95
C VAL A 117 13.31 12.75 18.59
N THR A 118 13.96 13.75 19.17
CA THR A 118 13.29 14.91 19.77
C THR A 118 12.51 15.70 18.73
N GLU A 119 13.14 16.06 17.61
CA GLU A 119 12.47 16.78 16.52
C GLU A 119 11.39 15.91 15.86
N LEU A 120 11.63 14.61 15.66
CA LEU A 120 10.65 13.70 15.08
C LEU A 120 9.39 13.65 15.93
N LYS A 121 9.51 13.51 17.26
CA LYS A 121 8.37 13.55 18.18
C LYS A 121 7.58 14.84 18.06
N ALA A 122 8.27 15.98 18.01
CA ALA A 122 7.60 17.28 17.84
C ALA A 122 6.79 17.36 16.54
N GLN A 123 7.30 16.77 15.44
CA GLN A 123 6.56 16.68 14.18
C GLN A 123 5.32 15.77 14.29
N PHE A 124 5.42 14.65 14.99
CA PHE A 124 4.28 13.75 15.24
C PHE A 124 3.21 14.40 16.12
N ASP A 125 3.61 15.09 17.19
CA ASP A 125 2.69 15.75 18.13
C ASP A 125 1.90 16.89 17.47
N ALA A 126 2.40 17.43 16.35
CA ALA A 126 1.74 18.48 15.59
C ALA A 126 0.68 17.97 14.60
N LEU A 127 0.57 16.65 14.36
CA LEU A 127 -0.34 16.10 13.36
C LEU A 127 -1.80 16.14 13.82
N VAL A 128 -2.69 16.58 12.93
CA VAL A 128 -4.14 16.48 13.10
C VAL A 128 -4.63 15.14 12.58
N VAL A 129 -5.06 14.27 13.48
CA VAL A 129 -5.60 12.95 13.14
C VAL A 129 -7.13 12.99 13.20
N ASN A 130 -7.80 12.86 12.06
CA ASN A 130 -9.26 12.76 12.00
C ASN A 130 -9.73 12.04 10.73
N ALA A 131 -10.92 11.42 10.79
CA ALA A 131 -11.52 10.72 9.65
C ALA A 131 -12.70 11.49 9.01
N GLY A 132 -12.78 12.80 9.27
CA GLY A 132 -13.79 13.67 8.69
C GLY A 132 -13.48 14.03 7.23
N ASP A 133 -14.44 14.68 6.57
CA ASP A 133 -14.36 15.12 5.17
C ASP A 133 -14.12 16.63 5.02
N LYS A 134 -13.76 17.30 6.11
CA LYS A 134 -13.54 18.76 6.15
C LYS A 134 -12.22 19.23 5.53
N GLY A 135 -11.33 18.30 5.20
CA GLY A 135 -10.01 18.61 4.65
C GLY A 135 -9.04 19.26 5.64
N ASP A 136 -9.28 19.08 6.94
CA ASP A 136 -8.48 19.61 8.06
C ASP A 136 -7.61 18.54 8.75
N ALA A 137 -7.55 17.33 8.18
CA ALA A 137 -6.74 16.22 8.68
C ALA A 137 -5.39 16.14 7.97
N ASP A 138 -4.32 15.91 8.74
CA ASP A 138 -3.06 15.40 8.19
C ASP A 138 -3.16 13.89 7.97
N ILE A 139 -3.77 13.16 8.92
CA ILE A 139 -3.89 11.70 8.91
C ILE A 139 -5.35 11.25 8.99
N GLY A 140 -5.79 10.50 7.97
CA GLY A 140 -7.13 9.95 7.84
C GLY A 140 -7.35 8.60 8.54
N GLY A 141 -8.55 8.05 8.38
CA GLY A 141 -8.90 6.72 8.87
C GLY A 141 -8.10 5.59 8.19
N CYS A 142 -7.68 4.60 8.97
CA CYS A 142 -7.09 3.36 8.45
C CYS A 142 -8.19 2.33 8.21
N ARG A 143 -8.12 1.55 7.13
CA ARG A 143 -9.06 0.44 6.96
C ARG A 143 -8.77 -0.61 8.03
N GLU A 144 -9.79 -0.95 8.79
CA GLU A 144 -9.71 -2.07 9.70
C GLU A 144 -9.57 -3.36 8.87
N THR A 145 -8.37 -3.96 8.88
CA THR A 145 -8.21 -5.36 8.51
C THR A 145 -8.51 -6.18 9.75
N SER A 146 -9.77 -6.25 10.16
CA SER A 146 -10.18 -7.28 11.10
C SER A 146 -9.97 -8.63 10.40
N ILE A 147 -8.79 -9.20 10.61
CA ILE A 147 -8.54 -10.64 10.51
C ILE A 147 -9.18 -11.27 11.75
N ASN A 148 -10.49 -11.07 11.92
CA ASN A 148 -11.30 -11.97 12.70
C ASN A 148 -12.07 -12.75 11.65
N GLY A 149 -11.65 -13.99 11.47
CA GLY A 149 -12.36 -14.98 10.67
C GLY A 149 -13.73 -15.30 11.25
#